data_AF-A0A151F0H0-F1
#
_entry.id   AF-A0A151F0H0-F1
#
_cell.length_a   1.000
_cell.length_b   1.000
_cell.length_c   1.000
_cell.angle_alpha   90.00
_cell.angle_beta   90.00
_cell.angle_gamma   90.00
#
_symmetry.space_group_name_H-M   'P 1'
#
loop_
_entity.id
_entity.type
_entity.pdbx_description
1 polymer ?
#
loop_
_entity_poly.entity_id
_entity_poly.type
_entity_poly.pdbx_seq_one_letter_code
_entity_poly.pdbx_strand_id
1 'polypeptide(L)'
;MDEKEIEKDKEHIVVCCSEEGAEMKEKVREKVLLKLSERLEGRGNVVMTRLNDEDLKQIDALVEIEAFKSRSEAAAFFIKEGIQARQDLFEKVMPTVDEIRKLKEEAKKSLNVVS
;
A
#
# COMPACT_ATOMS: atom_id res chain seq x y z
N MET A 1 -21.03 -45.19 32.78
CA MET A 1 -21.78 -45.86 31.72
C MET A 1 -22.77 -44.84 31.19
N ASP A 2 -22.59 -44.15 30.08
CA ASP A 2 -21.62 -44.18 28.98
C ASP A 2 -21.72 -42.79 28.31
N GLU A 3 -20.59 -42.09 28.16
CA GLU A 3 -19.92 -41.79 26.88
C GLU A 3 -20.71 -40.92 25.87
N LYS A 4 -20.17 -39.71 25.64
CA LYS A 4 -19.92 -39.01 24.34
C LYS A 4 -21.15 -38.75 23.43
N GLU A 5 -21.32 -37.57 22.82
CA GLU A 5 -20.37 -36.94 21.91
C GLU A 5 -20.76 -35.46 21.66
N ILE A 6 -19.74 -34.61 21.59
CA ILE A 6 -19.81 -33.19 21.22
C ILE A 6 -19.65 -33.11 19.70
N GLU A 7 -20.63 -32.60 18.96
CA GLU A 7 -20.49 -32.40 17.51
C GLU A 7 -20.87 -30.99 17.05
N LYS A 8 -19.82 -30.16 16.97
CA LYS A 8 -19.49 -29.11 15.99
C LYS A 8 -20.56 -28.09 15.59
N ASP A 9 -20.34 -26.87 16.10
CA ASP A 9 -20.49 -25.61 15.37
C ASP A 9 -20.00 -25.73 13.93
N LYS A 10 -20.94 -25.77 13.00
CA LYS A 10 -20.76 -25.34 11.62
C LYS A 10 -21.79 -24.26 11.38
N GLU A 11 -21.42 -23.03 11.72
CA GLU A 11 -22.03 -21.84 11.14
C GLU A 11 -21.85 -21.94 9.62
N HIS A 12 -22.86 -22.53 9.00
CA HIS A 12 -23.14 -22.43 7.59
C HIS A 12 -23.39 -20.95 7.32
N ILE A 13 -22.36 -20.23 6.85
CA ILE A 13 -22.57 -19.05 6.01
C ILE A 13 -23.18 -19.59 4.71
N VAL A 14 -24.49 -19.85 4.78
CA VAL A 14 -25.34 -19.96 3.61
C VAL A 14 -25.38 -18.55 3.03
N VAL A 15 -24.52 -18.33 2.04
CA VAL A 15 -24.65 -17.21 1.11
C VAL A 15 -25.87 -17.51 0.26
N CYS A 16 -27.04 -17.18 0.78
CA CYS A 16 -28.24 -17.02 -0.04
C CYS A 16 -28.05 -15.71 -0.83
N CYS A 17 -27.82 -15.87 -2.14
CA CYS A 17 -27.90 -14.81 -3.12
C CYS A 17 -29.27 -14.14 -3.03
N SER A 18 -29.33 -12.97 -2.38
CA SER A 18 -30.40 -12.00 -2.57
C SER A 18 -29.83 -10.91 -3.47
N GLU A 19 -30.52 -10.63 -4.58
CA GLU A 19 -30.06 -9.78 -5.69
C GLU A 19 -29.65 -8.36 -5.24
N GLU A 20 -30.11 -7.92 -4.06
CA GLU A 20 -29.80 -6.64 -3.43
C GLU A 20 -28.36 -6.52 -2.90
N GLY A 21 -27.67 -7.64 -2.64
CA GLY A 21 -26.28 -7.65 -2.14
C GLY A 21 -25.22 -7.52 -3.24
N ALA A 22 -25.58 -7.82 -4.49
CA ALA A 22 -24.66 -7.73 -5.62
C ALA A 22 -24.38 -6.27 -6.00
N GLU A 23 -25.41 -5.42 -5.95
CA GLU A 23 -25.30 -3.99 -6.30
C GLU A 23 -24.42 -3.23 -5.28
N MET A 24 -24.51 -3.58 -3.99
CA MET A 24 -23.68 -2.98 -2.94
C MET A 24 -22.21 -3.42 -3.05
N LYS A 25 -21.94 -4.67 -3.41
CA LYS A 25 -20.57 -5.17 -3.66
C LYS A 25 -19.91 -4.46 -4.84
N GLU A 26 -20.65 -4.29 -5.94
CA GLU A 26 -20.18 -3.57 -7.13
C GLU A 26 -19.90 -2.10 -6.81
N LYS A 27 -20.83 -1.40 -6.16
CA LYS A 27 -20.66 0.02 -5.75
C LYS A 27 -19.50 0.23 -4.78
N VAL A 28 -19.25 -0.72 -3.87
CA VAL A 28 -18.10 -0.66 -2.95
C VAL A 28 -16.80 -0.90 -3.71
N ARG A 29 -16.76 -1.90 -4.61
CA ARG A 29 -15.61 -2.15 -5.49
C ARG A 29 -15.29 -0.94 -6.36
N GLU A 30 -16.30 -0.36 -7.00
CA GLU A 30 -16.18 0.83 -7.84
C GLU A 30 -15.65 2.03 -7.05
N LYS A 31 -16.20 2.30 -5.85
CA LYS A 31 -15.69 3.38 -4.98
C LYS A 31 -14.26 3.15 -4.50
N VAL A 32 -13.87 1.91 -4.20
CA VAL A 32 -12.50 1.56 -3.80
C VAL A 32 -11.55 1.73 -4.99
N LEU A 33 -11.95 1.27 -6.18
CA LEU A 33 -11.18 1.40 -7.42
C LEU A 33 -11.00 2.88 -7.82
N LEU A 34 -12.07 3.68 -7.74
CA LEU A 34 -12.04 5.12 -8.07
C LEU A 34 -11.09 5.89 -7.14
N LYS A 35 -11.21 5.67 -5.82
CA LYS A 35 -10.30 6.28 -4.84
C LYS A 35 -8.85 5.80 -5.00
N LEU A 36 -8.66 4.56 -5.45
CA LEU A 36 -7.33 4.04 -5.74
C LEU A 36 -6.78 4.70 -7.00
N SER A 37 -7.56 4.83 -8.08
CA SER A 37 -7.16 5.53 -9.32
C SER A 37 -6.85 7.01 -9.09
N GLU A 38 -7.63 7.73 -8.30
CA GLU A 38 -7.34 9.13 -7.94
C GLU A 38 -6.04 9.24 -7.13
N ARG A 39 -5.74 8.26 -6.25
CA ARG A 39 -4.43 8.18 -5.55
C ARG A 39 -3.28 7.78 -6.48
N LEU A 40 -3.55 7.28 -7.68
CA LEU A 40 -2.57 6.81 -8.67
C LEU A 40 -2.24 7.86 -9.73
N GLU A 41 -3.15 8.77 -10.05
CA GLU A 41 -2.89 9.94 -10.89
C GLU A 41 -1.85 10.85 -10.21
N GLY A 42 -0.63 10.87 -10.75
CA GLY A 42 0.49 11.67 -10.22
C GLY A 42 1.75 10.87 -9.86
N ARG A 43 1.78 9.55 -10.03
CA ARG A 43 2.98 8.72 -9.85
C ARG A 43 3.91 8.80 -11.07
N GLY A 44 4.48 9.98 -11.35
CA GLY A 44 5.42 10.19 -12.46
C GLY A 44 6.83 9.63 -12.23
N ASN A 45 7.18 9.34 -10.98
CA ASN A 45 8.53 8.87 -10.62
C ASN A 45 8.60 7.35 -10.64
N VAL A 46 9.54 6.82 -11.43
CA VAL A 46 9.83 5.38 -11.49
C VAL A 46 11.02 5.08 -10.59
N VAL A 47 10.84 4.14 -9.66
CA VAL A 47 11.93 3.55 -8.88
C VAL A 47 12.04 2.07 -9.21
N MET A 48 13.26 1.58 -9.41
CA MET A 48 13.54 0.16 -9.54
C MET A 48 13.99 -0.37 -8.18
N THR A 49 13.35 -1.44 -7.70
CA THR A 49 13.63 -2.02 -6.38
C THR A 49 13.78 -3.53 -6.49
N ARG A 50 14.68 -4.10 -5.69
CA ARG A 50 14.83 -5.55 -5.57
C ARG A 50 13.92 -6.05 -4.45
N LEU A 51 13.18 -7.11 -4.75
CA LEU A 51 12.36 -7.85 -3.78
C LEU A 51 12.95 -9.25 -3.65
N ASN A 52 12.79 -9.85 -2.47
CA ASN A 52 13.03 -11.29 -2.32
C ASN A 52 11.89 -12.08 -2.97
N ASP A 53 12.09 -13.38 -3.17
CA ASP A 53 11.12 -14.24 -3.85
C ASP A 53 9.78 -14.35 -3.10
N GLU A 54 9.81 -14.27 -1.76
CA GLU A 54 8.62 -14.36 -0.92
C GLU A 54 7.72 -13.13 -1.08
N ASP A 55 8.29 -11.93 -0.97
CA ASP A 55 7.58 -10.67 -1.14
C ASP A 55 7.02 -10.55 -2.57
N LEU A 56 7.83 -10.94 -3.57
CA LEU A 56 7.39 -10.92 -4.96
C LEU A 56 6.20 -11.87 -5.19
N LYS A 57 6.23 -13.08 -4.62
CA LYS A 57 5.14 -14.05 -4.71
C LYS A 57 3.85 -13.52 -4.09
N GLN A 58 3.93 -12.82 -2.96
CA GLN A 58 2.76 -12.21 -2.33
C GLN A 58 2.16 -11.10 -3.20
N ILE A 59 3.00 -10.25 -3.81
CA ILE A 59 2.54 -9.22 -4.75
C ILE A 59 1.89 -9.86 -5.98
N ASP A 60 2.49 -10.91 -6.53
CA ASP A 60 1.96 -11.62 -7.70
C ASP A 60 0.58 -12.19 -7.45
N ALA A 61 0.36 -12.82 -6.29
CA ALA A 61 -0.94 -13.34 -5.92
C ALA A 61 -2.02 -12.24 -5.91
N LEU A 62 -1.69 -11.03 -5.46
CA LEU A 62 -2.64 -9.91 -5.42
C LEU A 62 -2.94 -9.34 -6.82
N VAL A 63 -1.99 -9.43 -7.75
CA VAL A 63 -2.22 -9.06 -9.15
C VAL A 63 -3.03 -10.14 -9.87
N GLU A 64 -2.74 -11.41 -9.60
CA GLU A 64 -3.42 -12.56 -10.21
C GLU A 64 -4.93 -12.57 -9.91
N ILE A 65 -5.32 -12.17 -8.70
CA ILE A 65 -6.74 -12.03 -8.32
C ILE A 65 -7.36 -10.69 -8.73
N GLU A 66 -6.66 -9.89 -9.54
CA GLU A 66 -7.07 -8.56 -9.99
C GLU A 66 -7.33 -7.55 -8.86
N ALA A 67 -6.75 -7.75 -7.67
CA ALA A 67 -6.83 -6.76 -6.59
C ALA A 67 -5.98 -5.51 -6.90
N PHE A 68 -4.91 -5.67 -7.68
CA PHE A 68 -4.15 -4.59 -8.29
C PHE A 68 -3.99 -4.84 -9.79
N LYS A 69 -3.93 -3.78 -10.60
CA LYS A 69 -3.77 -3.87 -12.07
C LYS A 69 -2.34 -4.24 -12.46
N SER A 70 -1.37 -4.01 -11.57
CA SER A 70 0.05 -4.30 -11.82
C SER A 70 0.86 -4.46 -10.53
N ARG A 71 2.04 -5.09 -10.64
CA ARG A 71 3.01 -5.19 -9.54
C ARG A 71 3.48 -3.82 -9.05
N SER A 72 3.69 -2.87 -9.95
CA SER A 72 4.13 -1.51 -9.59
C SER A 72 3.04 -0.74 -8.84
N GLU A 73 1.77 -0.96 -9.17
CA GLU A 73 0.64 -0.41 -8.42
C GLU A 73 0.60 -0.94 -6.99
N ALA A 74 0.69 -2.27 -6.83
CA ALA A 74 0.73 -2.93 -5.52
C ALA A 74 1.93 -2.46 -4.68
N ALA A 75 3.13 -2.44 -5.26
CA ALA A 75 4.33 -1.97 -4.59
C ALA A 75 4.18 -0.51 -4.12
N ALA A 76 3.69 0.37 -4.98
CA ALA A 76 3.49 1.76 -4.63
C ALA A 76 2.33 1.97 -3.64
N PHE A 77 1.32 1.09 -3.59
CA PHE A 77 0.34 1.05 -2.50
C PHE A 77 1.03 0.72 -1.17
N PHE A 78 1.77 -0.39 -1.08
CA PHE A 78 2.44 -0.80 0.15
C PHE A 78 3.51 0.19 0.63
N ILE A 79 4.26 0.82 -0.27
CA ILE A 79 5.21 1.89 0.08
C ILE A 79 4.47 3.06 0.74
N LYS A 80 3.30 3.44 0.23
CA LYS A 80 2.50 4.54 0.81
C LYS A 80 2.00 4.18 2.20
N GLU A 81 1.44 3.00 2.36
CA GLU A 81 0.96 2.52 3.67
C GLU A 81 2.13 2.39 4.66
N GLY A 82 3.30 1.93 4.22
CA GLY A 82 4.52 1.87 5.04
C GLY A 82 5.03 3.26 5.46
N ILE A 83 4.99 4.26 4.58
CA ILE A 83 5.33 5.65 4.93
C ILE A 83 4.33 6.20 5.96
N GLN A 84 3.04 5.96 5.77
CA GLN A 84 2.00 6.40 6.70
C GLN A 84 2.14 5.72 8.08
N ALA A 85 2.39 4.41 8.11
CA ALA A 85 2.60 3.66 9.34
C ALA A 85 3.86 4.11 10.11
N ARG A 86 4.83 4.75 9.41
CA ARG A 86 6.10 5.22 9.98
C ARG A 86 6.24 6.74 9.89
N GLN A 87 5.12 7.47 9.86
CA GLN A 87 5.11 8.93 9.74
C GLN A 87 5.97 9.59 10.84
N ASP A 88 5.97 9.03 12.05
CA ASP A 88 6.76 9.51 13.19
C ASP A 88 8.28 9.53 12.89
N LEU A 89 8.78 8.56 12.14
CA LEU A 89 10.19 8.47 11.76
C LEU A 89 10.55 9.60 10.79
N PHE A 90 9.68 9.88 9.81
CA PHE A 90 9.93 10.93 8.84
C PHE A 90 9.80 12.32 9.48
N GLU A 91 8.84 12.53 10.38
CA GLU A 91 8.72 13.79 11.14
C GLU A 91 9.97 14.08 11.98
N LYS A 92 10.59 13.05 12.57
CA LYS A 92 11.83 13.20 13.35
C LYS A 92 13.06 13.50 12.49
N VAL A 93 13.16 12.91 11.29
CA VAL A 93 14.40 12.95 10.48
C VAL A 93 14.41 14.08 9.45
N MET A 94 13.25 14.42 8.88
CA MET A 94 13.16 15.42 7.80
C MET A 94 13.70 16.81 8.17
N PRO A 95 13.45 17.37 9.38
CA PRO A 95 13.99 18.69 9.74
C PRO A 95 15.53 18.74 9.67
N THR A 96 16.20 17.72 10.18
CA THR A 96 17.66 17.61 10.15
C THR A 96 18.18 17.45 8.73
N VAL A 97 17.49 16.67 7.88
CA VAL A 97 17.85 16.53 6.47
C VAL A 97 17.74 17.87 5.73
N ASP A 98 16.72 18.67 6.03
CA ASP A 98 16.54 19.98 5.42
C ASP A 98 17.59 21.00 5.88
N GLU A 99 18.02 20.93 7.14
CA GLU A 99 19.16 21.72 7.63
C GLU A 99 20.47 21.34 6.91
N ILE A 100 20.74 20.04 6.75
CA ILE A 100 21.91 19.56 5.99
C ILE A 100 21.86 20.08 4.54
N ARG A 101 20.68 20.10 3.91
CA ARG A 101 20.52 20.65 2.55
C ARG A 101 20.85 22.14 2.51
N LYS A 102 20.36 22.93 3.48
CA LYS A 102 20.68 24.38 3.58
C LYS A 102 22.17 24.61 3.72
N LEU A 103 22.82 23.92 4.66
CA LEU A 103 24.27 24.03 4.89
C LEU A 103 25.07 23.65 3.63
N LYS A 104 24.65 22.61 2.90
CA LYS A 104 25.28 22.20 1.63
C LYS A 104 25.17 23.29 0.56
N GLU A 105 24.03 23.97 0.46
CA GLU A 105 23.84 25.06 -0.50
C GLU A 105 24.62 26.32 -0.11
N GLU A 106 24.69 26.67 1.17
CA GLU A 106 25.54 27.77 1.67
C GLU A 106 27.03 27.52 1.35
N ALA A 107 27.51 26.29 1.58
CA ALA A 107 28.87 25.91 1.24
C ALA A 107 29.15 26.05 -0.27
N LYS A 108 28.24 25.56 -1.14
CA LYS A 108 28.37 25.74 -2.60
C LYS A 108 28.41 27.22 -2.99
N LYS A 109 27.57 28.06 -2.38
CA LYS A 109 27.56 29.50 -2.65
C LYS A 109 28.88 30.16 -2.29
N SER A 110 29.48 29.82 -1.14
CA SER A 110 30.76 30.40 -0.72
C SER A 110 31.92 30.14 -1.69
N LEU A 111 31.88 29.03 -2.44
CA LEU A 111 32.88 28.71 -3.47
C LEU A 111 32.60 29.44 -4.79
N ASN A 112 31.34 29.77 -5.07
CA ASN A 112 30.93 30.51 -6.27
C ASN A 112 31.06 32.05 -6.14
N VAL A 113 31.54 32.57 -5.01
CA VAL A 113 31.84 34.01 -4.84
C VAL A 113 33.30 34.36 -5.21
N VAL A 114 34.08 33.40 -5.69
CA VAL A 114 35.45 33.62 -6.18
C VAL A 114 35.46 33.51 -7.71
N SER A 115 34.94 34.53 -8.38
CA SER A 115 35.14 34.79 -9.80
C SER A 115 35.09 36.28 -10.07
#